data_AF-A0A7K0PNU4-F1
#
_entry.id   AF-A0A7K0PNU4-F1
#
_cell.length_a   1.000
_cell.length_b   1.000
_cell.length_c   1.000
_cell.angle_alpha   90.00
_cell.angle_beta   90.00
_cell.angle_gamma   90.00
#
_symmetry.space_group_name_H-M   'P 1'
#
loop_
_entity.id
_entity.type
_entity.pdbx_description
1 polymer ?
#
loop_
_entity_poly.entity_id
_entity_poly.type
_entity_poly.pdbx_seq_one_letter_code
_entity_poly.pdbx_strand_id
1 'polypeptide(L)'
;MTDEPSVVDPGLEDRVRTLVARAGALRDEDQALDAGLPHDLTEDLAVAAVDLQAALRRPGPADAAALARACRALVDVTRLQGELREQVVAGRFGTVARIHRSLSRLRSATTVAELLPAAAEELGRSCGFDRAVISRRRGSTWQAEAIWIV
;
A
#
# COMPACT_ATOMS: atom_id res chain seq x y z
N MET A 1 1.47 30.96 38.12
CA MET A 1 1.26 29.67 37.43
C MET A 1 0.77 30.05 36.05
N THR A 2 1.72 30.32 35.16
CA THR A 2 1.48 31.01 33.88
C THR A 2 1.52 29.93 32.80
N ASP A 3 0.38 29.78 32.12
CA ASP A 3 0.17 28.84 31.02
C ASP A 3 0.98 29.35 29.81
N GLU A 4 2.12 28.72 29.53
CA GLU A 4 2.97 29.06 28.39
C GLU A 4 2.37 28.48 27.10
N PRO A 5 2.18 29.28 26.04
CA PRO A 5 1.59 28.79 24.81
C PRO A 5 2.53 27.80 24.10
N SER A 6 2.07 26.57 23.92
CA SER A 6 2.75 25.52 23.16
C SER A 6 3.10 26.00 21.74
N VAL A 7 4.38 25.87 21.36
CA VAL A 7 4.92 26.24 20.03
C VAL A 7 4.39 25.35 18.90
N VAL A 8 3.88 24.16 19.25
CA VAL A 8 3.22 23.26 18.30
C VAL A 8 1.73 23.42 18.49
N ASP A 9 1.03 23.74 17.40
CA ASP A 9 -0.42 23.73 17.34
C ASP A 9 -0.93 22.36 17.84
N PRO A 10 -1.75 22.30 18.89
CA PRO A 10 -2.31 21.05 19.41
C PRO A 10 -2.99 20.21 18.31
N GLY A 11 -3.57 20.88 17.30
CA GLY A 11 -4.17 20.21 16.14
C GLY A 11 -3.14 19.49 15.26
N LEU A 12 -1.91 19.99 15.17
CA LEU A 12 -0.83 19.35 14.41
C LEU A 12 -0.32 18.09 15.11
N GLU A 13 -0.14 18.13 16.43
CA GLU A 13 0.32 16.96 17.20
C GLU A 13 -0.70 15.81 17.12
N ASP A 14 -1.99 16.11 17.24
CA ASP A 14 -3.06 15.10 17.18
C ASP A 14 -3.21 14.51 15.76
N ARG A 15 -3.09 15.36 14.74
CA ARG A 15 -3.09 14.91 13.34
C ARG A 15 -1.90 14.00 13.04
N VAL A 16 -0.69 14.35 13.48
CA VAL A 16 0.51 13.52 13.29
C VAL A 16 0.35 12.18 13.99
N ARG A 17 -0.14 12.18 15.24
CA ARG A 17 -0.39 10.94 16.00
C ARG A 17 -1.36 10.02 15.28
N THR A 18 -2.45 10.59 14.74
CA THR A 18 -3.46 9.85 13.98
C THR A 18 -2.86 9.24 12.70
N LEU A 19 -2.07 10.01 11.96
CA LEU A 19 -1.41 9.53 10.74
C LEU A 19 -0.38 8.42 11.03
N VAL A 20 0.39 8.57 12.11
CA VAL A 20 1.35 7.54 12.57
C VAL A 20 0.62 6.24 12.93
N ALA A 21 -0.47 6.33 13.69
CA ALA A 21 -1.27 5.16 14.06
C ALA A 21 -1.89 4.47 12.84
N ARG A 22 -2.45 5.25 11.90
CA ARG A 22 -3.02 4.74 10.64
C ARG A 22 -1.98 4.07 9.76
N ALA A 23 -0.79 4.67 9.63
CA ALA A 23 0.32 4.07 8.89
C ALA A 23 0.82 2.79 9.57
N GLY A 24 0.86 2.74 10.90
CA GLY A 24 1.17 1.53 11.66
C GLY A 24 0.19 0.39 11.39
N ALA A 25 -1.12 0.66 11.43
CA ALA A 25 -2.15 -0.35 11.17
C ALA A 25 -2.03 -0.99 9.78
N LEU A 26 -1.75 -0.17 8.76
CA LEU A 26 -1.54 -0.68 7.38
C LEU A 26 -0.29 -1.53 7.22
N ARG A 27 0.69 -1.43 8.14
CA ARG A 27 1.86 -2.30 8.14
C ARG A 27 1.56 -3.70 8.67
N ASP A 28 0.69 -3.79 9.67
CA ASP A 28 0.33 -5.07 10.29
C ASP A 28 -0.61 -5.89 9.39
N GLU A 29 -1.33 -5.22 8.50
CA GLU A 29 -2.15 -5.84 7.45
C GLU A 29 -1.29 -6.22 6.22
N ASP A 30 -0.46 -7.26 6.39
CA ASP A 30 0.46 -7.86 5.40
C ASP A 30 -0.21 -8.39 4.10
N GLN A 31 -1.49 -8.08 3.85
CA GLN A 31 -2.31 -8.64 2.76
C GLN A 31 -2.89 -7.61 1.76
N ALA A 32 -2.74 -6.31 1.97
CA ALA A 32 -3.29 -5.29 1.06
C ALA A 32 -2.36 -4.88 -0.11
N LEU A 33 -1.31 -5.65 -0.40
CA LEU A 33 -0.22 -5.25 -1.29
C LEU A 33 -0.54 -5.23 -2.80
N ASP A 34 -1.76 -5.60 -3.21
CA ASP A 34 -2.19 -5.47 -4.62
C ASP A 34 -2.88 -4.12 -4.93
N ALA A 35 -3.42 -3.44 -3.91
CA ALA A 35 -4.15 -2.18 -4.12
C ALA A 35 -3.24 -0.95 -4.17
N GLY A 36 -1.95 -1.11 -3.84
CA GLY A 36 -1.06 0.01 -3.53
C GLY A 36 -1.41 0.68 -2.21
N LEU A 37 -0.47 1.40 -1.62
CA LEU A 37 -0.80 2.26 -0.47
C LEU A 37 -1.85 3.30 -0.89
N PRO A 38 -2.76 3.71 0.02
CA PRO A 38 -3.61 4.87 -0.22
C PRO A 38 -2.70 6.06 -0.54
N HIS A 39 -2.78 6.59 -1.76
CA HIS A 39 -2.00 7.73 -2.21
C HIS A 39 -2.11 8.90 -1.21
N ASP A 40 -3.32 9.08 -0.71
CA ASP A 40 -3.74 10.05 0.31
C ASP A 40 -2.88 9.98 1.58
N LEU A 41 -2.54 8.78 2.08
CA LEU A 41 -1.74 8.66 3.31
C LEU A 41 -0.30 9.12 3.12
N THR A 42 0.29 8.84 1.95
CA THR A 42 1.66 9.25 1.63
C THR A 42 1.72 10.77 1.51
N GLU A 43 0.71 11.37 0.91
CA GLU A 43 0.55 12.82 0.78
C GLU A 43 0.33 13.47 2.16
N ASP A 44 -0.57 12.94 2.98
CA ASP A 44 -0.85 13.43 4.33
C ASP A 44 0.40 13.44 5.22
N LEU A 45 1.22 12.39 5.16
CA LEU A 45 2.50 12.32 5.88
C LEU A 45 3.50 13.35 5.35
N ALA A 46 3.51 13.63 4.04
CA ALA A 46 4.38 14.66 3.46
C ALA A 46 3.98 16.06 3.91
N VAL A 47 2.68 16.37 3.92
CA VAL A 47 2.14 17.62 4.46
C VAL A 47 2.51 17.77 5.94
N ALA A 48 2.30 16.71 6.74
CA ALA A 48 2.65 16.74 8.16
C ALA A 48 4.15 16.97 8.41
N ALA A 49 5.04 16.38 7.60
CA ALA A 49 6.48 16.62 7.69
C ALA A 49 6.84 18.09 7.40
N VAL A 50 6.22 18.68 6.36
CA VAL A 50 6.42 20.09 6.00
C VAL A 50 5.95 21.01 7.12
N ASP A 51 4.77 20.73 7.70
CA ASP A 51 4.21 21.53 8.79
C ASP A 51 5.06 21.45 10.07
N LEU A 52 5.58 20.27 10.40
CA LEU A 52 6.53 20.08 11.51
C LEU A 52 7.84 20.83 11.27
N GLN A 53 8.41 20.77 10.06
CA GLN A 53 9.61 21.53 9.71
C GLN A 53 9.37 23.03 9.77
N ALA A 54 8.20 23.50 9.32
CA ALA A 54 7.81 24.90 9.41
C ALA A 54 7.70 25.34 10.88
N ALA A 55 7.05 24.53 11.72
CA ALA A 55 6.94 24.80 13.16
C ALA A 55 8.31 24.87 13.84
N LEU A 56 9.22 23.95 13.54
CA LEU A 56 10.59 23.92 14.08
C LEU A 56 11.46 25.12 13.64
N ARG A 57 11.15 25.73 12.49
CA ARG A 57 11.88 26.89 11.94
C ARG A 57 11.38 28.24 12.46
N ARG A 58 10.21 28.29 13.13
CA ARG A 58 9.65 29.56 13.60
C ARG A 58 10.51 30.12 14.74
N PRO A 59 11.00 31.37 14.63
CA PRO A 59 11.70 32.03 15.72
C PRO A 59 10.72 32.39 16.85
N GLY A 60 11.07 32.04 18.08
CA GLY A 60 10.29 32.36 19.28
C GLY A 60 10.80 31.61 20.52
N PRO A 61 10.37 31.99 21.73
CA PRO A 61 10.63 31.22 22.92
C PRO A 61 9.91 29.87 22.80
N ALA A 62 10.68 28.82 22.55
CA ALA A 62 10.15 27.47 22.47
C ALA A 62 10.46 26.72 23.75
N ASP A 63 9.42 26.17 24.38
CA ASP A 63 9.56 25.13 25.39
C ASP A 63 10.40 23.99 24.80
N ALA A 64 11.51 23.66 25.47
CA ALA A 64 12.41 22.60 25.06
C ALA A 64 11.70 21.24 24.93
N ALA A 65 10.67 21.00 25.76
CA ALA A 65 9.90 19.77 25.68
C ALA A 65 9.01 19.73 24.43
N ALA A 66 8.37 20.85 24.06
CA ALA A 66 7.63 20.99 22.80
C ALA A 66 8.52 20.79 21.57
N LEU A 67 9.72 21.39 21.57
CA LEU A 67 10.70 21.21 20.49
C LEU A 67 11.13 19.73 20.35
N ALA A 68 11.40 19.07 21.48
CA ALA A 68 11.74 17.65 21.50
C ALA A 68 10.60 16.75 20.99
N ARG A 69 9.33 17.08 21.30
CA ARG A 69 8.16 16.37 20.74
C ARG A 69 8.05 16.56 19.23
N ALA A 70 8.18 17.79 18.73
CA ALA A 70 8.14 18.07 17.30
C ALA A 70 9.27 17.38 16.52
N CYS A 71 10.49 17.37 17.05
CA CYS A 71 11.61 16.64 16.46
C CYS A 71 11.36 15.13 16.41
N ARG A 72 10.85 14.52 17.49
CA ARG A 72 10.49 13.10 17.51
C ARG A 72 9.40 12.79 16.49
N ALA A 73 8.34 13.60 16.46
CA ALA A 73 7.27 13.47 15.49
C ALA A 73 7.78 13.55 14.03
N LEU A 74 8.73 14.45 13.75
CA LEU A 74 9.33 14.56 12.42
C LEU A 74 10.16 13.32 12.05
N VAL A 75 10.92 12.77 13.01
CA VAL A 75 11.65 11.50 12.81
C VAL A 75 10.69 10.36 12.51
N ASP A 76 9.61 10.24 13.27
CA ASP A 76 8.62 9.18 13.08
C ASP A 76 7.93 9.26 11.73
N VAL A 77 7.47 10.45 11.33
CA VAL A 77 6.85 10.69 10.02
C VAL A 77 7.83 10.37 8.89
N THR A 78 9.08 10.83 8.98
CA THR A 78 10.10 10.59 7.95
C THR A 78 10.44 9.11 7.82
N ARG A 79 10.54 8.39 8.95
CA ARG A 79 10.76 6.94 8.97
C ARG A 79 9.61 6.21 8.28
N LEU A 80 8.37 6.52 8.67
CA LEU A 80 7.17 5.91 8.07
C LEU A 80 7.11 6.16 6.56
N GLN A 81 7.44 7.36 6.09
CA GLN A 81 7.50 7.65 4.66
C GLN A 81 8.53 6.76 3.93
N GLY A 82 9.68 6.51 4.54
CA GLY A 82 10.69 5.59 4.00
C GLY A 82 10.16 4.17 3.89
N GLU A 83 9.61 3.65 4.98
CA GLU A 83 9.03 2.30 5.04
C GLU A 83 7.88 2.11 4.04
N LEU A 84 6.98 3.09 3.93
CA LEU A 84 5.87 3.07 2.97
C LEU A 84 6.37 3.04 1.52
N ARG A 85 7.43 3.80 1.20
CA ARG A 85 8.06 3.76 -0.13
C ARG A 85 8.68 2.39 -0.41
N GLU A 86 9.39 1.83 0.56
CA GLU A 86 9.99 0.50 0.44
C GLU A 86 8.92 -0.57 0.21
N GLN A 87 7.81 -0.52 0.95
CA GLN A 87 6.67 -1.42 0.78
C GLN A 87 6.05 -1.31 -0.62
N VAL A 88 5.85 -0.09 -1.14
CA VAL A 88 5.31 0.10 -2.50
C VAL A 88 6.26 -0.49 -3.54
N VAL A 89 7.55 -0.26 -3.40
CA VAL A 89 8.57 -0.80 -4.31
C VAL A 89 8.59 -2.33 -4.24
N ALA A 90 8.62 -2.89 -3.03
CA ALA A 90 8.60 -4.33 -2.80
C ALA A 90 7.32 -4.97 -3.37
N GLY A 91 6.15 -4.37 -3.14
CA GLY A 91 4.87 -4.81 -3.70
C GLY A 91 4.87 -4.83 -5.22
N ARG A 92 5.37 -3.76 -5.87
CA ARG A 92 5.50 -3.70 -7.34
C ARG A 92 6.39 -4.79 -7.89
N PHE A 93 7.56 -5.01 -7.28
CA PHE A 93 8.45 -6.11 -7.70
C PHE A 93 7.82 -7.48 -7.44
N GLY A 94 7.08 -7.64 -6.34
CA GLY A 94 6.32 -8.85 -6.04
C GLY A 94 5.25 -9.15 -7.10
N THR A 95 4.50 -8.14 -7.54
CA THR A 95 3.51 -8.26 -8.61
C THR A 95 4.14 -8.62 -9.94
N VAL A 96 5.24 -7.96 -10.34
CA VAL A 96 5.98 -8.30 -11.56
C VAL A 96 6.51 -9.73 -11.51
N ALA A 97 7.09 -10.15 -10.38
CA ALA A 97 7.57 -11.52 -10.19
C ALA A 97 6.44 -12.55 -10.27
N ARG A 98 5.26 -12.24 -9.71
CA ARG A 98 4.05 -13.09 -9.80
C ARG A 98 3.58 -13.21 -11.24
N ILE A 99 3.47 -12.10 -11.98
CA ILE A 99 3.12 -12.10 -13.42
C ILE A 99 4.10 -12.96 -14.21
N HIS A 100 5.41 -12.79 -13.99
CA HIS A 100 6.43 -13.58 -14.67
C HIS A 100 6.31 -15.08 -14.37
N ARG A 101 6.04 -15.47 -13.12
CA ARG A 101 5.79 -16.87 -12.76
C ARG A 101 4.55 -17.43 -13.45
N SER A 102 3.43 -16.70 -13.41
CA SER A 102 2.19 -17.09 -14.08
C SER A 102 2.38 -17.26 -15.59
N LEU A 103 2.99 -16.27 -16.26
CA LEU A 103 3.29 -16.35 -17.68
C LEU A 103 4.25 -17.49 -18.01
N SER A 104 5.24 -17.77 -17.16
CA SER A 104 6.16 -18.89 -17.37
C SER A 104 5.45 -20.24 -17.33
N ARG A 105 4.50 -20.41 -16.39
CA ARG A 105 3.65 -21.62 -16.31
C ARG A 105 2.78 -21.76 -17.55
N LEU A 106 2.12 -20.68 -17.99
CA LEU A 106 1.32 -20.71 -19.22
C LEU A 106 2.17 -21.02 -20.46
N ARG A 107 3.40 -20.50 -20.54
CA ARG A 107 4.34 -20.77 -21.64
C ARG A 107 4.89 -22.18 -21.66
N SER A 108 4.81 -22.94 -20.56
CA SER A 108 5.18 -24.35 -20.55
C SER A 108 4.12 -25.27 -21.15
N ALA A 109 2.89 -24.80 -21.35
CA ALA A 109 1.86 -25.56 -22.03
C ALA A 109 2.22 -25.71 -23.52
N THR A 110 2.25 -26.94 -24.01
CA THR A 110 2.61 -27.27 -25.38
C THR A 110 1.39 -27.36 -26.29
N THR A 111 0.21 -27.51 -25.70
CA THR A 111 -1.07 -27.62 -26.43
C THR A 111 -2.13 -26.68 -25.88
N VAL A 112 -3.14 -26.37 -26.70
CA VAL A 112 -4.31 -25.58 -26.26
C VAL A 112 -5.08 -26.30 -25.16
N ALA A 113 -5.13 -27.63 -25.20
CA ALA A 113 -5.80 -28.44 -24.17
C ALA A 113 -5.12 -28.33 -22.80
N GLU A 114 -3.79 -28.12 -22.77
CA GLU A 114 -3.03 -27.85 -21.55
C GLU A 114 -3.13 -26.38 -21.12
N LEU A 115 -3.12 -25.45 -22.09
CA LEU A 115 -3.11 -24.01 -21.83
C LEU A 115 -4.41 -23.52 -21.19
N LEU A 116 -5.56 -23.99 -21.65
CA LEU A 116 -6.86 -23.47 -21.19
C LEU A 116 -7.13 -23.74 -19.70
N PRO A 117 -6.93 -24.95 -19.15
CA PRO A 117 -7.03 -25.20 -17.72
C PRO A 117 -6.05 -24.35 -16.91
N ALA A 118 -4.78 -24.29 -17.33
CA ALA A 118 -3.75 -23.51 -16.65
C ALA A 118 -4.09 -22.00 -16.65
N ALA A 119 -4.65 -21.48 -17.74
CA ALA A 119 -5.10 -20.09 -17.82
C ALA A 119 -6.28 -19.81 -16.87
N ALA A 120 -7.26 -20.69 -16.78
CA ALA A 120 -8.38 -20.54 -15.85
C ALA A 120 -7.90 -20.56 -14.38
N GLU A 121 -6.96 -21.45 -14.05
CA GLU A 121 -6.36 -21.53 -12.72
C GLU A 121 -5.51 -20.31 -12.37
N GLU A 122 -4.69 -19.80 -13.29
CA GLU A 122 -3.91 -18.58 -13.08
C GLU A 122 -4.78 -17.33 -12.93
N LEU A 123 -5.90 -17.24 -13.68
CA LEU A 123 -6.89 -16.17 -13.51
C LEU A 123 -7.50 -16.21 -12.11
N GLY A 124 -7.88 -17.39 -11.63
CA GLY A 124 -8.37 -17.59 -10.27
C GLY A 124 -7.37 -17.13 -9.20
N ARG A 125 -6.16 -17.70 -9.26
CA ARG A 125 -5.10 -17.42 -8.28
C ARG A 125 -4.58 -15.99 -8.30
N SER A 126 -4.45 -15.39 -9.48
CA SER A 126 -3.78 -14.09 -9.63
C SER A 126 -4.73 -12.92 -9.46
N CYS A 127 -6.01 -13.09 -9.80
CA CYS A 127 -7.01 -12.03 -9.72
C CYS A 127 -7.93 -12.16 -8.50
N GLY A 128 -7.77 -13.21 -7.69
CA GLY A 128 -8.57 -13.40 -6.48
C GLY A 128 -10.04 -13.73 -6.77
N PHE A 129 -10.33 -14.28 -7.95
CA PHE A 129 -11.67 -14.77 -8.23
C PHE A 129 -11.90 -16.09 -7.49
N ASP A 130 -13.12 -16.36 -7.04
CA ASP A 130 -13.50 -17.68 -6.51
C ASP A 130 -13.71 -18.71 -7.62
N ARG A 131 -13.99 -18.22 -8.84
CA ARG A 131 -14.31 -19.02 -10.02
C ARG A 131 -13.82 -18.34 -11.29
N ALA A 132 -13.31 -19.12 -12.22
CA ALA A 132 -12.93 -18.67 -13.56
C ALA A 132 -13.41 -19.68 -14.60
N VAL A 133 -14.02 -19.18 -15.69
CA VAL A 133 -14.47 -20.02 -16.81
C VAL A 133 -13.93 -19.43 -18.10
N ILE A 134 -13.26 -20.25 -18.90
CA ILE A 134 -12.92 -19.92 -20.28
C ILE A 134 -13.92 -20.66 -21.17
N SER A 135 -14.69 -19.89 -21.95
CA SER A 135 -15.66 -20.41 -22.89
C SER A 135 -15.28 -20.08 -24.33
N ARG A 136 -15.74 -20.92 -25.26
CA ARG A 136 -15.66 -20.69 -26.69
C ARG A 136 -17.05 -20.63 -27.28
N ARG A 137 -17.28 -19.66 -28.16
CA ARG A 137 -18.46 -19.61 -29.01
C ARG A 137 -18.22 -20.41 -30.28
N ARG A 138 -19.08 -21.38 -30.57
CA ARG A 138 -19.13 -22.11 -31.85
C ARG A 138 -20.48 -21.86 -32.52
N GLY A 139 -20.50 -20.95 -33.48
CA GLY A 139 -21.74 -20.50 -34.14
C GLY A 139 -22.71 -19.84 -33.16
N SER A 140 -23.87 -20.46 -32.96
CA SER A 140 -24.90 -20.05 -32.00
C SER A 140 -24.75 -20.70 -30.62
N THR A 141 -23.76 -21.58 -30.42
CA THR A 141 -23.56 -22.30 -29.15
C THR A 141 -22.39 -21.72 -28.35
N TRP A 142 -22.53 -21.75 -27.03
CA TRP A 142 -21.48 -21.41 -26.07
C TRP A 142 -21.09 -22.69 -25.33
N GLN A 143 -19.78 -22.97 -25.28
CA GLN A 143 -19.25 -24.15 -24.61
C GLN A 143 -18.16 -23.73 -23.63
N ALA A 144 -18.22 -24.22 -22.40
CA ALA A 144 -17.12 -24.09 -21.44
C ALA A 144 -15.97 -25.01 -21.89
N GLU A 145 -14.78 -24.43 -22.05
CA GLU A 145 -13.56 -25.14 -22.45
C GLU A 145 -12.64 -25.39 -21.25
N ALA A 146 -12.68 -24.52 -20.24
CA ALA A 146 -12.00 -24.71 -18.97
C ALA A 146 -12.77 -24.05 -17.83
N ILE A 147 -12.75 -24.68 -16.65
CA ILE A 147 -13.41 -24.20 -15.44
C ILE A 147 -12.43 -24.38 -14.29
N TRP A 148 -12.31 -23.35 -13.47
CA TRP A 148 -11.59 -23.37 -12.20
C TRP A 148 -12.51 -22.84 -11.10
N ILE A 149 -12.52 -23.51 -9.95
CA ILE A 149 -13.32 -23.21 -8.76
C ILE A 149 -12.46 -23.57 -7.55
N VAL A 150 -12.44 -22.71 -6.52
CA VAL A 150 -11.77 -22.97 -5.23
C VAL A 150 -12.52 -24.01 -4.40
#